data_AF-A0A2E0I0E0-F1
#
_entry.id   AF-A0A2E0I0E0-F1
#
_cell.length_a   1.000
_cell.length_b   1.000
_cell.length_c   1.000
_cell.angle_alpha   90.00
_cell.angle_beta   90.00
_cell.angle_gamma   90.00
#
_symmetry.space_group_name_H-M   'P 1'
#
loop_
_entity.id
_entity.type
_entity.pdbx_description
1 polymer ?
#
loop_
_entity_poly.entity_id
_entity_poly.type
_entity_poly.pdbx_seq_one_letter_code
_entity_poly.pdbx_strand_id
1 'polypeptide(L)'
;MDDVNLIVLIDGTILVSRIDRTVAVEIGDPDYVLTKPFVSDSNGKLTPWLDDYTIENKLKIGSDKIITMTDPKPDLLKNYLEKIN
;
A
#
# COMPACT_ATOMS: atom_id res chain seq x y z
N MET A 1 5.11 -9.83 -13.41
CA MET A 1 3.87 -9.72 -12.61
C MET A 1 4.09 -8.52 -11.73
N ASP A 2 3.16 -7.56 -11.72
CA ASP A 2 3.27 -6.43 -10.82
C ASP A 2 3.23 -6.96 -9.38
N ASP A 3 4.28 -6.72 -8.59
CA ASP A 3 4.32 -7.09 -7.16
C ASP A 3 3.33 -6.21 -6.39
N VAL A 4 2.08 -6.65 -6.36
CA VAL A 4 0.99 -6.04 -5.61
C VAL A 4 0.81 -6.82 -4.32
N ASN A 5 0.87 -6.11 -3.19
CA ASN A 5 0.75 -6.72 -1.89
C ASN A 5 -0.45 -6.17 -1.11
N LEU A 6 -1.03 -7.05 -0.29
CA LEU A 6 -1.84 -6.70 0.86
C LEU A 6 -0.89 -6.35 2.01
N ILE A 7 -1.01 -5.15 2.56
CA ILE A 7 -0.14 -4.62 3.60
C ILE A 7 -1.01 -4.27 4.81
N VAL A 8 -0.63 -4.75 5.99
CA VAL A 8 -1.33 -4.41 7.25
C VAL A 8 -0.44 -3.49 8.06
N LEU A 9 -0.94 -2.30 8.39
CA LEU A 9 -0.23 -1.31 9.20
C LEU A 9 -0.45 -1.54 10.70
N ILE A 10 0.40 -0.94 11.54
CA ILE A 10 0.35 -1.06 13.00
C ILE A 10 -0.97 -0.59 13.65
N ASP A 11 -1.72 0.29 12.97
CA ASP A 11 -3.02 0.80 13.42
C ASP A 11 -4.20 -0.09 12.96
N GLY A 12 -3.92 -1.19 12.25
CA GLY A 12 -4.92 -2.09 11.69
C GLY A 12 -5.41 -1.69 10.30
N THR A 13 -4.92 -0.59 9.71
CA THR A 13 -5.25 -0.21 8.33
C THR A 13 -4.77 -1.28 7.36
N ILE A 14 -5.66 -1.73 6.48
CA ILE A 14 -5.36 -2.70 5.43
C ILE A 14 -5.23 -1.95 4.11
N LEU A 15 -4.04 -2.02 3.52
CA LEU A 15 -3.72 -1.43 2.22
C LEU A 15 -3.56 -2.49 1.15
N VAL A 16 -3.86 -2.12 -0.09
CA VAL A 16 -3.42 -2.83 -1.30
C VAL A 16 -2.60 -1.85 -2.12
N SER A 17 -1.37 -2.22 -2.46
CA SER A 17 -0.44 -1.34 -3.16
C SER A 17 0.64 -2.13 -3.88
N ARG A 18 1.26 -1.53 -4.89
CA ARG A 18 2.62 -1.92 -5.27
C ARG A 18 3.60 -1.39 -4.23
N ILE A 19 4.63 -2.14 -3.90
CA ILE A 19 5.59 -1.78 -2.85
C ILE A 19 7.01 -2.12 -3.26
N ASP A 20 7.88 -1.13 -3.24
CA ASP A 20 9.29 -1.25 -3.61
C ASP A 20 10.17 -0.84 -2.43
N ARG A 21 11.25 -1.59 -2.18
CA ARG A 21 12.27 -1.15 -1.22
C ARG A 21 13.02 0.04 -1.78
N THR A 22 13.26 1.03 -0.94
CA THR A 22 14.16 2.14 -1.23
C THR A 22 15.39 2.08 -0.36
N VAL A 23 16.49 2.67 -0.86
CA VAL A 23 17.70 2.83 -0.06
C VAL A 23 17.42 3.90 0.99
N ALA A 24 17.30 3.49 2.25
CA ALA A 24 17.31 4.40 3.38
C ALA A 24 18.71 5.03 3.50
N VAL A 25 18.78 6.35 3.66
CA VAL A 25 20.05 7.09 3.74
C VAL A 25 20.49 7.19 5.21
N GLU A 26 19.54 7.40 6.10
CA GLU A 26 19.74 7.50 7.54
C GLU A 26 18.88 6.50 8.32
N ILE A 27 19.29 6.20 9.56
CA ILE A 27 18.48 5.37 10.47
C ILE A 27 17.19 6.11 10.78
N GLY A 28 16.06 5.48 10.49
CA GLY A 28 14.73 6.07 10.68
C GLY A 28 14.11 6.65 9.41
N ASP A 29 14.86 6.69 8.29
CA ASP A 29 14.28 7.02 7.00
C ASP A 29 13.27 5.94 6.55
N PRO A 30 12.23 6.33 5.82
CA PRO A 30 11.39 5.40 5.09
C PRO A 30 12.21 4.52 4.13
N ASP A 31 12.06 3.22 4.26
CA ASP A 31 12.78 2.19 3.50
C ASP A 31 11.89 1.48 2.46
N TYR A 32 10.62 1.90 2.34
CA TYR A 32 9.70 1.46 1.30
C TYR A 32 8.98 2.65 0.62
N VAL A 33 8.59 2.44 -0.63
CA VAL A 33 7.67 3.30 -1.37
C VAL A 33 6.45 2.49 -1.80
N LEU A 34 5.28 2.98 -1.41
CA LEU A 34 3.98 2.51 -1.88
C LEU A 34 3.60 3.27 -3.14
N THR A 35 3.26 2.56 -4.21
CA THR A 35 2.74 3.16 -5.45
C THR A 35 1.25 2.84 -5.61
N LYS A 36 0.45 3.92 -5.71
CA LYS A 36 -1.02 3.91 -5.76
C LYS A 36 -1.64 3.08 -4.62
N PRO A 37 -1.36 3.37 -3.34
CA PRO A 37 -1.97 2.62 -2.25
C PRO A 37 -3.47 2.90 -2.11
N PHE A 38 -4.26 1.85 -1.87
CA PHE A 38 -5.69 1.93 -1.56
C PHE A 38 -5.96 1.30 -0.21
N VAL A 39 -6.82 1.94 0.59
CA VAL A 39 -7.41 1.33 1.79
C VAL A 39 -8.50 0.35 1.36
N SER A 40 -8.44 -0.87 1.87
CA SER A 40 -9.52 -1.85 1.77
C SER A 40 -10.37 -1.80 3.02
N ASP A 41 -11.65 -1.44 2.87
CA ASP A 41 -12.60 -1.55 3.98
C ASP A 41 -13.08 -2.99 4.20
N SER A 42 -13.86 -3.19 5.27
CA SER A 42 -14.46 -4.49 5.62
C SER A 42 -15.42 -5.05 4.57
N ASN A 43 -15.91 -4.22 3.63
CA ASN A 43 -16.79 -4.61 2.54
C ASN A 43 -16.02 -4.86 1.23
N GLY A 44 -14.68 -4.77 1.24
CA GLY A 44 -13.84 -4.92 0.05
C GLY A 44 -13.87 -3.71 -0.89
N LYS A 45 -14.37 -2.56 -0.45
CA LYS A 45 -14.28 -1.31 -1.21
C LYS A 45 -12.86 -0.76 -1.10
N LEU A 46 -12.32 -0.36 -2.24
CA LEU A 46 -11.00 0.28 -2.35
C LEU A 46 -11.15 1.80 -2.53
N THR A 47 -10.54 2.56 -1.62
CA THR A 47 -10.41 4.03 -1.70
C THR A 47 -8.94 4.44 -1.67
N PRO A 48 -8.48 5.40 -2.50
CA PRO A 48 -7.08 5.82 -2.47
C PRO A 48 -6.69 6.28 -1.06
N TRP A 49 -5.49 5.90 -0.63
CA TRP A 49 -5.01 6.27 0.70
C TRP A 49 -4.54 7.73 0.70
N LEU A 50 -5.01 8.50 1.68
CA LEU A 50 -4.70 9.94 1.85
C LEU A 50 -5.23 10.87 0.73
N ASP A 51 -6.23 10.45 -0.03
CA ASP A 51 -6.82 11.23 -1.15
C ASP A 51 -7.28 12.64 -0.73
N ASP A 52 -7.76 12.78 0.51
CA ASP A 52 -8.20 14.06 1.08
C ASP A 52 -7.05 15.05 1.36
N TYR A 53 -5.80 14.57 1.35
CA TYR A 53 -4.62 15.32 1.81
C TYR A 53 -3.53 15.49 0.75
N THR A 54 -3.47 14.61 -0.26
CA THR A 54 -2.43 14.65 -1.29
C THR A 54 -2.91 14.07 -2.61
N ILE A 55 -2.31 14.57 -3.70
CA ILE A 55 -2.48 14.03 -5.06
C ILE A 55 -1.33 13.09 -5.46
N GLU A 56 -0.37 12.88 -4.58
CA GLU A 56 0.79 12.04 -4.86
C GLU A 56 0.42 10.56 -4.91
N ASN A 57 0.88 9.87 -5.95
CA ASN A 57 0.68 8.43 -6.10
C ASN A 57 1.81 7.59 -5.51
N LYS A 58 2.87 8.20 -4.98
CA LYS A 58 4.03 7.51 -4.42
C LYS A 58 4.26 8.00 -3.00
N LEU A 59 4.03 7.14 -2.03
CA LEU A 59 4.10 7.46 -0.62
C LEU A 59 5.23 6.66 0.04
N LYS A 60 6.13 7.36 0.72
CA LYS A 60 7.21 6.73 1.48
C LYS A 60 6.68 6.24 2.83
N ILE A 61 7.05 5.02 3.23
CA ILE A 61 6.70 4.44 4.52
C ILE A 61 7.90 3.71 5.13
N GLY A 62 8.02 3.78 6.45
CA GLY A 62 8.96 2.96 7.21
C GLY A 62 8.41 1.55 7.43
N SER A 63 9.26 0.55 7.27
CA SER A 63 8.94 -0.86 7.48
C SER A 63 8.49 -1.17 8.90
N ASP A 64 8.92 -0.37 9.87
CA ASP A 64 8.50 -0.45 11.27
C ASP A 64 7.02 -0.11 11.49
N LYS A 65 6.35 0.47 10.48
CA LYS A 65 4.89 0.72 10.48
C LYS A 65 4.09 -0.42 9.84
N ILE A 66 4.74 -1.42 9.26
CA ILE A 66 4.10 -2.57 8.61
C ILE A 66 4.15 -3.78 9.56
N ILE A 67 2.98 -4.32 9.91
CA ILE A 67 2.88 -5.58 10.67
C ILE A 67 3.21 -6.77 9.78
N THR A 68 2.60 -6.83 8.59
CA THR A 68 2.77 -7.94 7.66
C THR A 68 2.44 -7.53 6.23
N MET A 69 2.95 -8.32 5.29
CA MET A 69 2.73 -8.16 3.86
C MET A 69 2.52 -9.54 3.24
N THR A 70 1.49 -9.68 2.41
CA THR A 70 1.14 -10.94 1.75
C THR A 70 0.44 -10.69 0.41
N ASP A 71 0.10 -11.76 -0.31
CA ASP A 71 -0.60 -11.65 -1.58
C ASP A 71 -2.10 -11.37 -1.34
N PRO A 72 -2.70 -10.41 -2.06
CA PRO A 72 -4.13 -10.18 -2.00
C PRO A 72 -4.90 -11.36 -2.60
N LYS A 73 -6.16 -11.54 -2.16
CA LYS A 73 -7.07 -12.49 -2.81
C LYS A 73 -7.28 -12.10 -4.29
N PRO A 74 -7.52 -13.07 -5.20
CA PRO A 74 -7.69 -12.79 -6.64
C PRO A 74 -8.71 -11.71 -6.97
N ASP A 75 -9.87 -11.70 -6.30
CA ASP A 75 -10.93 -10.71 -6.56
C ASP A 75 -10.52 -9.30 -6.12
N LEU A 76 -9.81 -9.18 -4.99
CA LEU A 76 -9.29 -7.91 -4.49
C LEU A 76 -8.19 -7.37 -5.41
N LEU A 77 -7.30 -8.26 -5.87
CA LEU A 77 -6.26 -7.93 -6.84
C LEU A 77 -6.87 -7.41 -8.15
N LYS A 78 -7.88 -8.11 -8.67
CA LYS A 78 -8.57 -7.70 -9.90
C LYS A 78 -9.21 -6.31 -9.74
N ASN A 79 -9.96 -6.07 -8.66
CA ASN A 79 -10.57 -4.77 -8.37
C ASN A 79 -9.51 -3.66 -8.28
N TYR A 80 -8.39 -3.92 -7.61
CA TYR A 80 -7.27 -2.98 -7.53
C TYR A 80 -6.70 -2.66 -8.91
N LEU A 81 -6.41 -3.68 -9.73
CA LEU A 81 -5.85 -3.50 -11.08
C LEU A 81 -6.78 -2.69 -11.99
N GLU A 82 -8.11 -2.91 -11.91
CA GLU A 82 -9.10 -2.13 -12.65
C GLU A 82 -9.11 -0.64 -12.27
N LYS A 83 -8.80 -0.30 -11.00
CA LYS A 83 -8.75 1.09 -10.51
C LYS A 83 -7.47 1.84 -10.88
N ILE A 84 -6.38 1.12 -11.13
CA ILE A 84 -5.08 1.73 -11.41
C ILE A 84 -4.69 1.73 -12.89
N ASN A 85 -5.42 0.98 -13.72
CA ASN A 85 -5.29 0.97 -15.17
C ASN A 85 -5.82 2.25 -15.83
#